data_AF-A0A250DGM1-F1
#
_entry.id   AF-A0A250DGM1-F1
#
_cell.length_a   1.000
_cell.length_b   1.000
_cell.length_c   1.000
_cell.angle_alpha   90.00
_cell.angle_beta   90.00
_cell.angle_gamma   90.00
#
_symmetry.space_group_name_H-M   'P 1'
#
loop_
_entity.id
_entity.type
_entity.pdbx_description
1 polymer ?
#
loop_
_entity_poly.entity_id
_entity_poly.type
_entity_poly.pdbx_seq_one_letter_code
_entity_poly.pdbx_strand_id
1 'polypeptide(L)'
;MAEKLLFLSHIHEESALALLFKEAIESEFGGFVEVFVSSDGTSIPAGSNFLRRIEDGLVSCIGALYLISPMSVKRPWISFELGAVWVRNSISLRADQREIPAIPICHSGMTLGGLPTPINHLNAIQASDSQQLERAFIALQSAVGGKGQLKTDFSTLRERVALFERKYTVGAHLSTALNLMDRRYLKAVLDQCKKIPPDTYIDLNWGLTETEKVRQLQALEKTHLKGLMELKIGGAGFTAGESGALSLTQLNMRIKASLIFDYEQEILVDSKAA
;
A
#
# COMPACT_ATOMS: atom_id res chain seq x y z
N MET A 1 18.81 29.09 -7.40
CA MET A 1 19.20 27.70 -7.71
C MET A 1 17.99 27.02 -8.30
N ALA A 2 18.14 26.23 -9.36
CA ALA A 2 17.01 25.45 -9.88
C ALA A 2 16.60 24.44 -8.79
N GLU A 3 15.32 24.45 -8.44
CA GLU A 3 14.71 23.50 -7.51
C GLU A 3 14.91 22.08 -8.07
N LYS A 4 15.42 21.18 -7.23
CA LYS A 4 15.70 19.81 -7.63
C LYS A 4 14.45 18.97 -7.39
N LEU A 5 13.91 18.40 -8.46
CA LEU A 5 12.69 17.61 -8.38
C LEU A 5 13.02 16.11 -8.30
N LEU A 6 12.48 15.43 -7.30
CA LEU A 6 12.36 13.97 -7.28
C LEU A 6 10.93 13.58 -7.61
N PHE A 7 10.78 12.57 -8.46
CA PHE A 7 9.46 12.03 -8.80
C PHE A 7 9.14 10.82 -7.91
N LEU A 8 8.00 10.82 -7.23
CA LEU A 8 7.56 9.67 -6.44
C LEU A 8 6.25 9.12 -7.00
N SER A 9 6.37 7.94 -7.60
CA SER A 9 5.29 7.19 -8.25
C SER A 9 4.62 6.22 -7.27
N HIS A 10 3.29 6.24 -7.24
CA HIS A 10 2.45 5.39 -6.38
C HIS A 10 1.02 5.32 -6.92
N ILE A 11 0.23 4.37 -6.41
CA ILE A 11 -1.23 4.34 -6.65
C ILE A 11 -1.97 5.08 -5.55
N HIS A 12 -3.22 5.48 -5.79
CA HIS A 12 -4.00 6.27 -4.82
C HIS A 12 -4.08 5.61 -3.43
N GLU A 13 -4.24 4.29 -3.39
CA GLU A 13 -4.31 3.48 -2.17
C GLU A 13 -3.01 3.52 -1.34
N GLU A 14 -1.90 3.95 -1.94
CA GLU A 14 -0.57 4.04 -1.33
C GLU A 14 -0.17 5.48 -0.97
N SER A 15 -1.09 6.44 -1.07
CA SER A 15 -0.81 7.87 -0.85
C SER A 15 -0.19 8.17 0.52
N ALA A 16 -0.62 7.48 1.57
CA ALA A 16 -0.06 7.67 2.91
C ALA A 16 1.42 7.24 2.99
N LEU A 17 1.81 6.17 2.27
CA LEU A 17 3.20 5.76 2.16
C LEU A 17 4.01 6.75 1.31
N ALA A 18 3.43 7.25 0.21
CA ALA A 18 4.08 8.25 -0.62
C ALA A 18 4.38 9.54 0.17
N LEU A 19 3.41 10.02 0.95
CA LEU A 19 3.59 11.19 1.82
C LEU A 19 4.64 10.95 2.91
N LEU A 20 4.72 9.74 3.47
CA LEU A 20 5.76 9.35 4.42
C LEU A 20 7.17 9.47 3.80
N PHE A 21 7.35 8.95 2.58
CA PHE A 21 8.63 9.07 1.87
C PHE A 21 8.95 10.50 1.47
N LYS A 22 7.96 11.27 1.00
CA LYS A 22 8.10 12.70 0.70
C LYS A 22 8.62 13.47 1.91
N GLU A 23 7.96 13.34 3.07
CA GLU A 23 8.37 14.00 4.31
C GLU A 23 9.82 13.63 4.70
N ALA A 24 10.17 12.34 4.64
CA ALA A 24 11.51 11.87 4.98
C ALA A 24 12.59 12.44 4.04
N ILE A 25 12.33 12.46 2.74
CA ILE A 25 13.26 12.95 1.71
C ILE A 25 13.41 14.48 1.80
N GLU A 26 12.32 15.23 1.90
CA GLU A 26 12.36 16.70 1.98
C GLU A 26 13.04 17.17 3.27
N SER A 27 12.81 16.46 4.38
CA SER A 27 13.49 16.71 5.66
C SER A 27 15.00 16.44 5.58
N GLU A 28 15.40 15.31 4.98
CA GLU A 28 16.82 14.96 4.78
C GLU A 28 17.57 16.02 3.99
N PHE A 29 16.97 16.48 2.89
CA PHE A 29 17.60 17.44 1.98
C PHE A 29 17.25 18.90 2.30
N GLY A 30 16.75 19.18 3.51
CA GLY A 30 16.54 20.52 4.04
C GLY A 30 15.66 21.43 3.17
N GLY A 31 14.69 20.85 2.45
CA GLY A 31 13.80 21.58 1.54
C GLY A 31 14.43 22.07 0.23
N PHE A 32 15.70 21.72 -0.06
CA PHE A 32 16.34 22.03 -1.35
C PHE A 32 15.92 21.09 -2.49
N VAL A 33 15.20 20.03 -2.12
CA VAL A 33 14.66 19.01 -3.00
C VAL A 33 13.16 19.02 -2.82
N GLU A 34 12.44 19.21 -3.91
CA GLU A 34 11.00 19.06 -3.97
C GLU A 34 10.69 17.60 -4.36
N VAL A 35 9.78 16.95 -3.64
CA VAL A 35 9.28 15.62 -4.05
C VAL A 35 7.91 15.79 -4.67
N PHE A 36 7.84 15.58 -5.98
CA PHE A 36 6.58 15.55 -6.71
C PHE A 36 5.81 14.28 -6.37
N VAL A 37 4.59 14.45 -5.83
CA VAL A 37 3.67 13.36 -5.48
C VAL A 37 2.29 13.73 -5.99
N SER A 38 1.67 12.89 -6.83
CA SER A 38 0.35 13.21 -7.42
C SER A 38 -0.80 13.34 -6.41
N SER A 39 -0.61 12.87 -5.17
CA SER A 39 -1.64 12.77 -4.12
C SER A 39 -1.43 13.70 -2.93
N ASP A 40 -0.48 14.63 -2.98
CA ASP A 40 -0.25 15.59 -1.89
C ASP A 40 -1.20 16.80 -1.90
N GLY A 41 -2.04 16.92 -2.93
CA GLY A 41 -3.00 18.02 -3.10
C GLY A 41 -2.35 19.36 -3.44
N THR A 42 -1.02 19.44 -3.55
CA THR A 42 -0.26 20.67 -3.80
C THR A 42 0.57 20.61 -5.09
N SER A 43 1.10 19.43 -5.44
CA SER A 43 1.87 19.17 -6.67
C SER A 43 1.03 19.34 -7.94
N ILE A 44 -0.30 19.20 -7.84
CA ILE A 44 -1.24 19.35 -8.95
C ILE A 44 -2.33 20.36 -8.54
N PRO A 45 -2.16 21.65 -8.85
CA PRO A 45 -3.14 22.68 -8.51
C PRO A 45 -4.51 22.41 -9.13
N ALA A 46 -5.58 22.80 -8.44
CA ALA A 46 -6.94 22.70 -8.96
C ALA A 46 -7.08 23.44 -10.30
N GLY A 47 -7.71 22.80 -11.29
CA GLY A 47 -7.86 23.33 -12.65
C GLY A 47 -6.66 23.14 -13.58
N SER A 48 -5.56 22.53 -13.11
CA SER A 48 -4.43 22.16 -13.97
C SER A 48 -4.68 20.87 -14.74
N ASN A 49 -4.05 20.74 -15.92
CA ASN A 49 -4.06 19.48 -16.66
C ASN A 49 -3.20 18.45 -15.92
N PHE A 50 -3.86 17.52 -15.22
CA PHE A 50 -3.24 16.48 -14.41
C PHE A 50 -2.16 15.70 -15.18
N LEU A 51 -2.46 15.26 -16.39
CA LEU A 51 -1.55 14.46 -17.21
C LEU A 51 -0.28 15.25 -17.54
N ARG A 52 -0.45 16.51 -17.94
CA ARG A 52 0.67 17.40 -18.28
C ARG A 52 1.60 17.63 -17.09
N ARG A 53 1.06 17.72 -15.86
CA ARG A 53 1.88 17.87 -14.66
C ARG A 53 2.73 16.64 -14.37
N ILE A 54 2.18 15.45 -14.60
CA ILE A 54 2.95 14.21 -14.48
C ILE A 54 4.07 14.18 -15.52
N GLU A 55 3.76 14.52 -16.78
CA GLU A 55 4.76 14.61 -17.84
C GLU A 55 5.87 15.61 -17.49
N ASP A 56 5.53 16.82 -17.07
CA ASP A 56 6.49 17.84 -16.64
C ASP A 56 7.37 17.34 -15.48
N GLY A 57 6.77 16.63 -14.50
CA GLY A 57 7.49 16.02 -13.39
C GLY A 57 8.48 14.93 -13.84
N LEU A 58 8.06 14.04 -14.74
CA LEU A 58 8.92 12.99 -15.30
C LEU A 58 10.05 13.56 -16.16
N VAL A 59 9.80 14.67 -16.87
CA VAL A 59 10.80 15.33 -17.72
C VAL A 59 11.83 16.09 -16.89
N SER A 60 11.40 16.74 -15.81
CA SER A 60 12.25 17.61 -14.99
C SER A 60 12.94 16.89 -13.83
N CYS A 61 12.46 15.73 -13.40
CA CYS A 61 13.04 15.04 -12.25
C CYS A 61 14.49 14.63 -12.49
N ILE A 62 15.28 14.71 -11.41
CA ILE A 62 16.68 14.28 -11.36
C ILE A 62 16.85 12.88 -10.77
N GLY A 63 15.75 12.27 -10.36
CA GLY A 63 15.65 10.92 -9.83
C GLY A 63 14.19 10.59 -9.55
N ALA A 64 13.88 9.30 -9.50
CA ALA A 64 12.52 8.83 -9.26
C ALA A 64 12.50 7.62 -8.33
N LEU A 65 11.47 7.56 -7.51
CA LEU A 65 11.13 6.44 -6.64
C LEU A 65 9.78 5.86 -7.07
N TYR A 66 9.64 4.55 -6.96
CA TYR A 66 8.41 3.84 -7.33
C TYR A 66 7.99 2.93 -6.19
N LEU A 67 6.85 3.23 -5.55
CA LEU A 67 6.28 2.35 -4.53
C LEU A 67 5.60 1.16 -5.21
N ILE A 68 6.15 -0.04 -4.99
CA ILE A 68 5.71 -1.27 -5.67
C ILE A 68 5.18 -2.28 -4.64
N SER A 69 3.86 -2.47 -4.67
CA SER A 69 3.14 -3.56 -4.03
C SER A 69 2.64 -4.58 -5.07
N PRO A 70 2.09 -5.73 -4.63
CA PRO A 70 1.40 -6.65 -5.54
C PRO A 70 0.21 -6.03 -6.29
N MET A 71 -0.33 -4.91 -5.78
CA MET A 71 -1.41 -4.15 -6.43
C MET A 71 -0.85 -3.14 -7.42
N SER A 72 0.09 -2.28 -7.01
CA SER A 72 0.59 -1.19 -7.85
C SER A 72 1.38 -1.70 -9.06
N VAL A 73 2.11 -2.81 -8.93
CA VAL A 73 2.88 -3.40 -10.03
C VAL A 73 2.01 -3.78 -11.24
N LYS A 74 0.71 -4.02 -11.03
CA LYS A 74 -0.26 -4.38 -12.08
C LYS A 74 -0.86 -3.16 -12.76
N ARG A 75 -0.64 -1.96 -12.25
CA ARG A 75 -1.13 -0.72 -12.87
C ARG A 75 -0.19 -0.34 -14.01
N PRO A 76 -0.69 -0.24 -15.26
CA PRO A 76 0.15 0.11 -16.42
C PRO A 76 0.93 1.42 -16.23
N TRP A 77 0.33 2.37 -15.50
CA TRP A 77 0.90 3.68 -15.22
C TRP A 77 2.27 3.62 -14.51
N ILE A 78 2.45 2.74 -13.52
CA ILE A 78 3.72 2.56 -12.81
C ILE A 78 4.84 2.17 -13.78
N SER A 79 4.56 1.21 -14.67
CA SER A 79 5.53 0.76 -15.67
C SER A 79 5.82 1.83 -16.73
N PHE A 80 4.80 2.62 -17.10
CA PHE A 80 4.95 3.74 -18.04
C PHE A 80 5.87 4.82 -17.49
N GLU A 81 5.63 5.29 -16.27
CA GLU A 81 6.45 6.31 -15.60
C GLU A 81 7.89 5.83 -15.36
N LEU A 82 8.05 4.56 -14.97
CA LEU A 82 9.36 3.94 -14.78
C LEU A 82 10.13 3.82 -16.08
N GLY A 83 9.47 3.41 -17.17
CA GLY A 83 10.06 3.37 -18.51
C GLY A 83 10.56 4.73 -18.98
N ALA A 84 9.81 5.80 -18.71
CA ALA A 84 10.20 7.17 -19.07
C ALA A 84 11.52 7.58 -18.38
N VAL A 85 11.64 7.35 -17.07
CA VAL A 85 12.86 7.70 -16.33
C VAL A 85 14.02 6.78 -16.70
N TRP A 86 13.78 5.49 -16.92
CA TRP A 86 14.83 4.55 -17.36
C TRP A 86 15.46 5.01 -18.69
N VAL A 87 14.64 5.32 -19.70
CA VAL A 87 15.15 5.80 -20.98
C VAL A 87 15.88 7.14 -20.82
N ARG A 88 15.35 8.07 -20.02
CA ARG A 88 16.03 9.35 -19.70
C ARG A 88 17.40 9.12 -19.07
N ASN A 89 17.52 8.20 -18.11
CA ASN A 89 18.79 7.85 -17.50
C ASN A 89 19.79 7.34 -18.54
N SER A 90 19.34 6.45 -19.43
CA SER A 90 20.17 5.89 -20.49
C SER A 90 20.69 6.96 -21.46
N ILE A 91 19.85 7.95 -21.80
CA ILE A 91 20.23 9.09 -22.64
C ILE A 91 21.22 9.99 -21.89
N SER A 92 20.94 10.31 -20.62
CA SER A 92 21.78 11.16 -19.76
C SER A 92 23.20 10.60 -19.65
N LEU A 93 23.33 9.31 -19.31
CA LEU A 93 24.63 8.65 -19.19
C LEU A 93 25.41 8.60 -20.50
N ARG A 94 24.74 8.43 -21.64
CA ARG A 94 25.38 8.45 -22.97
C ARG A 94 25.86 9.84 -23.40
N ALA A 95 25.32 10.89 -22.79
CA ALA A 95 25.74 12.26 -23.00
C ALA A 95 26.77 12.72 -21.95
N ASP A 96 27.38 11.78 -21.21
CA ASP A 96 28.28 12.04 -20.08
C ASP A 96 27.67 12.99 -19.02
N GLN A 97 26.35 12.94 -18.88
CA GLN A 97 25.60 13.66 -17.85
C GLN A 97 25.38 12.79 -16.61
N ARG A 98 24.76 13.36 -15.57
CA ARG A 98 24.54 12.67 -14.30
C ARG A 98 23.54 11.53 -14.44
N GLU A 99 23.71 10.51 -13.62
CA GLU A 99 22.71 9.46 -13.46
C GLU A 99 21.38 10.04 -12.95
N ILE A 100 20.29 9.54 -13.52
CA ILE A 100 18.91 9.81 -13.11
C ILE A 100 18.36 8.49 -12.56
N PRO A 101 18.52 8.21 -11.26
CA PRO A 101 18.17 6.91 -10.71
C PRO A 101 16.65 6.70 -10.76
N ALA A 102 16.23 5.52 -11.20
CA ALA A 102 14.87 5.01 -11.05
C ALA A 102 14.90 3.88 -10.02
N ILE A 103 14.33 4.11 -8.83
CA ILE A 103 14.47 3.23 -7.67
C ILE A 103 13.11 2.58 -7.34
N PRO A 104 12.91 1.30 -7.70
CA PRO A 104 11.77 0.54 -7.23
C PRO A 104 11.89 0.23 -5.73
N ILE A 105 10.83 0.47 -4.98
CA ILE A 105 10.73 0.20 -3.55
C ILE A 105 9.61 -0.83 -3.33
N CYS A 106 10.01 -2.07 -3.09
CA CYS A 106 9.09 -3.16 -2.79
C CYS A 106 8.53 -3.03 -1.37
N HIS A 107 7.21 -3.07 -1.24
CA HIS A 107 6.51 -3.02 0.04
C HIS A 107 5.26 -3.92 0.02
N SER A 108 4.61 -4.05 1.19
CA SER A 108 3.33 -4.75 1.38
C SER A 108 3.31 -6.17 0.81
N GLY A 109 4.41 -6.92 1.00
CA GLY A 109 4.55 -8.30 0.53
C GLY A 109 5.09 -8.48 -0.89
N MET A 110 5.33 -7.38 -1.64
CA MET A 110 6.17 -7.46 -2.84
C MET A 110 7.62 -7.76 -2.42
N THR A 111 8.29 -8.63 -3.17
CA THR A 111 9.69 -9.00 -2.98
C THR A 111 10.49 -8.68 -4.24
N LEU A 112 11.80 -8.48 -4.11
CA LEU A 112 12.70 -8.18 -5.24
C LEU A 112 12.58 -9.24 -6.35
N GLY A 113 12.55 -10.54 -5.98
CA GLY A 113 12.38 -11.64 -6.92
C GLY A 113 10.97 -11.78 -7.50
N GLY A 114 9.98 -11.12 -6.90
CA GLY A 114 8.59 -11.09 -7.37
C GLY A 114 8.30 -9.99 -8.39
N LEU A 115 9.26 -9.11 -8.67
CA LEU A 115 9.11 -8.05 -9.66
C LEU A 115 9.01 -8.64 -11.09
N PRO A 116 8.10 -8.13 -11.94
CA PRO A 116 8.02 -8.55 -13.33
C PRO A 116 9.15 -7.94 -14.16
N THR A 117 9.47 -8.58 -15.27
CA THR A 117 10.30 -7.97 -16.30
C THR A 117 9.57 -6.79 -16.96
N PRO A 118 10.25 -5.66 -17.21
CA PRO A 118 11.68 -5.42 -17.04
C PRO A 118 12.08 -4.78 -15.70
N ILE A 119 11.14 -4.53 -14.78
CA ILE A 119 11.40 -3.86 -13.49
C ILE A 119 12.42 -4.63 -12.65
N ASN A 120 12.41 -5.96 -12.73
CA ASN A 120 13.37 -6.83 -12.04
C ASN A 120 14.83 -6.69 -12.50
N HIS A 121 15.11 -5.96 -13.58
CA HIS A 121 16.47 -5.63 -14.00
C HIS A 121 17.01 -4.34 -13.35
N LEU A 122 16.16 -3.62 -12.61
CA LEU A 122 16.58 -2.47 -11.82
C LEU A 122 17.01 -2.89 -10.42
N ASN A 123 17.89 -2.10 -9.81
CA ASN A 123 18.30 -2.28 -8.42
C ASN A 123 17.18 -1.81 -7.48
N ALA A 124 16.18 -2.67 -7.30
CA ALA A 124 15.09 -2.46 -6.37
C ALA A 124 15.55 -2.64 -4.92
N ILE A 125 14.82 -2.01 -4.00
CA ILE A 125 15.04 -2.13 -2.55
C ILE A 125 13.79 -2.64 -1.83
N GLN A 126 13.97 -3.25 -0.67
CA GLN A 126 12.89 -3.62 0.23
C GLN A 126 12.63 -2.51 1.25
N ALA A 127 11.40 -2.00 1.32
CA ALA A 127 11.01 -0.93 2.24
C ALA A 127 11.10 -1.33 3.72
N SER A 128 11.01 -2.64 4.00
CA SER A 128 11.12 -3.20 5.34
C SER A 128 12.56 -3.40 5.82
N ASP A 129 13.57 -3.00 5.03
CA ASP A 129 14.99 -3.09 5.33
C ASP A 129 15.62 -1.69 5.44
N SER A 130 16.08 -1.33 6.64
CA SER A 130 16.66 0.00 6.91
C SER A 130 17.95 0.25 6.14
N GLN A 131 18.78 -0.75 5.90
CA GLN A 131 20.02 -0.57 5.13
C GLN A 131 19.72 -0.34 3.66
N GLN A 132 18.69 -0.98 3.13
CA GLN A 132 18.29 -0.76 1.74
C GLN A 132 17.61 0.61 1.56
N LEU A 133 16.81 1.06 2.53
CA LEU A 133 16.30 2.44 2.56
C LEU A 133 17.43 3.46 2.56
N GLU A 134 18.46 3.25 3.39
CA GLU A 134 19.65 4.11 3.43
C GLU A 134 20.34 4.17 2.07
N ARG A 135 20.55 3.02 1.41
CA ARG A 135 21.14 2.96 0.06
C ARG A 135 20.33 3.76 -0.98
N ALA A 136 19.00 3.70 -0.92
CA ALA A 136 18.17 4.51 -1.80
C ALA A 136 18.39 6.01 -1.55
N PHE A 137 18.45 6.44 -0.28
CA PHE A 137 18.72 7.84 0.05
C PHE A 137 20.13 8.29 -0.36
N ILE A 138 21.14 7.42 -0.31
CA ILE A 138 22.49 7.69 -0.83
C ILE A 138 22.45 7.90 -2.36
N ALA A 139 21.70 7.08 -3.08
CA ALA A 139 21.53 7.24 -4.53
C ALA A 139 20.86 8.59 -4.87
N LEU A 140 19.83 8.97 -4.12
CA LEU A 140 19.18 10.28 -4.24
C LEU A 140 20.12 11.43 -3.88
N GLN A 141 20.89 11.30 -2.79
CA GLN A 141 21.90 12.29 -2.37
C GLN A 141 22.91 12.54 -3.50
N SER A 142 23.36 11.47 -4.17
CA SER A 142 24.28 11.56 -5.29
C SER A 142 23.66 12.25 -6.50
N ALA A 143 22.41 11.93 -6.84
CA ALA A 143 21.67 12.57 -7.93
C ALA A 143 21.46 14.07 -7.69
N VAL A 144 21.17 14.46 -6.43
CA VAL A 144 21.06 15.87 -6.04
C VAL A 144 22.45 16.53 -5.92
N GLY A 145 23.56 15.82 -6.14
CA GLY A 145 24.92 16.36 -6.01
C GLY A 145 25.31 16.71 -4.57
N GLY A 146 24.60 16.16 -3.59
CA GLY A 146 24.98 16.18 -2.18
C GLY A 146 26.06 15.14 -1.88
N LYS A 147 26.73 15.29 -0.73
CA LYS A 147 27.68 14.33 -0.19
C LYS A 147 27.60 14.36 1.33
N GLY A 148 27.98 13.26 1.97
CA GLY A 148 28.14 13.20 3.43
C GLY A 148 27.15 12.23 4.07
N GLN A 149 27.13 12.23 5.40
CA GLN A 149 26.24 11.37 6.17
C GLN A 149 24.80 11.85 6.10
N LEU A 150 23.89 10.90 6.01
CA LEU A 150 22.45 11.14 6.06
C LEU A 150 22.01 11.35 7.52
N LYS A 151 21.01 12.20 7.73
CA LYS A 151 20.46 12.50 9.06
C LYS A 151 19.23 11.66 9.40
N THR A 152 18.59 11.08 8.40
CA THR A 152 17.38 10.27 8.52
C THR A 152 17.63 9.05 9.39
N ASP A 153 16.74 8.83 10.36
CA ASP A 153 16.68 7.58 11.11
C ASP A 153 15.93 6.52 10.30
N PHE A 154 16.68 5.68 9.59
CA PHE A 154 16.13 4.61 8.77
C PHE A 154 15.45 3.50 9.58
N SER A 155 15.76 3.36 10.87
CA SER A 155 15.04 2.39 11.73
C SER A 155 13.64 2.89 12.01
N THR A 156 13.50 4.17 12.37
CA THR A 156 12.21 4.83 12.58
C THR A 156 11.39 4.87 11.27
N LEU A 157 12.02 5.19 10.13
CA LEU A 157 11.33 5.18 8.83
C LEU A 157 10.79 3.79 8.50
N ARG A 158 11.60 2.74 8.65
CA ARG A 158 11.20 1.34 8.45
C ARG A 158 10.02 0.94 9.35
N GLU A 159 9.98 1.41 10.60
CA GLU A 159 8.86 1.15 11.51
C GLU A 159 7.57 1.83 11.06
N ARG A 160 7.64 3.09 10.61
CA ARG A 160 6.49 3.80 10.01
C ARG A 160 5.99 3.11 8.74
N VAL A 161 6.91 2.61 7.89
CA VAL A 161 6.58 1.78 6.72
C VAL A 161 5.87 0.50 7.16
N ALA A 162 6.40 -0.23 8.13
CA ALA A 162 5.80 -1.47 8.61
C ALA A 162 4.38 -1.25 9.19
N LEU A 163 4.16 -0.12 9.86
CA LEU A 163 2.82 0.27 10.33
C LEU A 163 1.86 0.50 9.16
N PHE A 164 2.29 1.22 8.12
CA PHE A 164 1.50 1.38 6.90
C PHE A 164 1.20 0.03 6.24
N GLU A 165 2.21 -0.82 6.03
CA GLU A 165 2.06 -2.11 5.37
C GLU A 165 1.03 -3.01 6.09
N ARG A 166 1.06 -3.02 7.43
CA ARG A 166 0.09 -3.76 8.24
C ARG A 166 -1.35 -3.29 8.02
N LYS A 167 -1.58 -1.97 8.00
CA LYS A 167 -2.90 -1.38 7.71
C LYS A 167 -3.35 -1.65 6.28
N TYR A 168 -2.45 -1.43 5.32
CA TYR A 168 -2.69 -1.61 3.89
C TYR A 168 -2.98 -3.07 3.52
N THR A 169 -2.41 -4.04 4.23
CA THR A 169 -2.64 -5.47 3.98
C THR A 169 -3.71 -6.01 4.92
N VAL A 170 -3.36 -6.32 6.16
CA VAL A 170 -4.23 -6.99 7.13
C VAL A 170 -5.49 -6.17 7.41
N GLY A 171 -5.34 -4.86 7.67
CA GLY A 171 -6.47 -3.99 7.97
C GLY A 171 -7.51 -3.94 6.84
N ALA A 172 -7.05 -3.76 5.60
CA ALA A 172 -7.93 -3.73 4.43
C ALA A 172 -8.66 -5.07 4.19
N HIS A 173 -7.95 -6.19 4.30
CA HIS A 173 -8.56 -7.51 4.12
C HIS A 173 -9.51 -7.86 5.26
N LEU A 174 -9.21 -7.42 6.49
CA LEU A 174 -10.09 -7.59 7.64
C LEU A 174 -11.36 -6.72 7.52
N SER A 175 -11.21 -5.46 7.08
CA SER A 175 -12.35 -4.60 6.74
C SER A 175 -13.25 -5.27 5.71
N THR A 176 -12.66 -5.74 4.60
CA THR A 176 -13.39 -6.46 3.55
C THR A 176 -14.12 -7.67 4.11
N ALA A 177 -13.44 -8.49 4.92
CA ALA A 177 -14.03 -9.66 5.53
C ALA A 177 -15.22 -9.26 6.42
N LEU A 178 -15.05 -8.33 7.36
CA LEU A 178 -16.09 -7.96 8.31
C LEU A 178 -17.26 -7.19 7.68
N ASN A 179 -17.02 -6.43 6.59
CA ASN A 179 -18.07 -5.72 5.85
C ASN A 179 -18.97 -6.64 5.02
N LEU A 180 -18.62 -7.93 4.87
CA LEU A 180 -19.56 -8.93 4.35
C LEU A 180 -20.69 -9.27 5.34
N MET A 181 -20.56 -8.89 6.62
CA MET A 181 -21.66 -8.95 7.59
C MET A 181 -22.64 -7.78 7.45
N ASP A 182 -23.86 -7.97 7.95
CA ASP A 182 -24.75 -6.85 8.22
C ASP A 182 -24.11 -5.89 9.24
N ARG A 183 -23.95 -4.62 8.82
CA ARG A 183 -23.34 -3.53 9.58
C ARG A 183 -23.93 -3.33 10.97
N ARG A 184 -25.21 -3.66 11.17
CA ARG A 184 -25.86 -3.57 12.49
C ARG A 184 -25.16 -4.45 13.52
N TYR A 185 -24.69 -5.62 13.09
CA TYR A 185 -23.93 -6.54 13.94
C TYR A 185 -22.47 -6.11 14.08
N LEU A 186 -21.87 -5.53 13.03
CA LEU A 186 -20.48 -5.08 13.06
C LEU A 186 -20.20 -4.07 14.18
N LYS A 187 -21.08 -3.09 14.37
CA LYS A 187 -20.92 -2.10 15.45
C LYS A 187 -20.98 -2.73 16.84
N ALA A 188 -21.92 -3.65 17.06
CA ALA A 188 -22.05 -4.37 18.33
C ALA A 188 -20.81 -5.23 18.62
N VAL A 189 -20.24 -5.87 17.58
CA VAL A 189 -18.99 -6.64 17.67
C VAL A 189 -17.83 -5.74 18.06
N LEU A 190 -17.67 -4.58 17.42
CA LEU A 190 -16.61 -3.61 17.74
C LEU A 190 -16.70 -3.14 19.21
N ASP A 191 -17.90 -2.79 19.67
CA ASP A 191 -18.13 -2.35 21.05
C ASP A 191 -17.88 -3.47 22.08
N GLN A 192 -18.12 -4.73 21.71
CA GLN A 192 -17.81 -5.89 22.53
C GLN A 192 -16.30 -6.15 22.60
N CYS A 193 -15.59 -6.06 21.46
CA CYS A 193 -14.14 -6.30 21.39
C CYS A 193 -13.35 -5.35 22.29
N LYS A 194 -13.82 -4.11 22.46
CA LYS A 194 -13.21 -3.11 23.35
C LYS A 194 -13.29 -3.43 24.84
N LYS A 195 -14.24 -4.29 25.22
CA LYS A 195 -14.53 -4.61 26.64
C LYS A 195 -13.86 -5.90 27.11
N ILE A 196 -13.21 -6.62 26.22
CA ILE A 196 -12.58 -7.92 26.50
C ILE A 196 -11.05 -7.81 26.40
N PRO A 197 -10.29 -8.69 27.10
CA PRO A 197 -8.84 -8.67 27.02
C PRO A 197 -8.33 -8.84 25.58
N PRO A 198 -7.29 -8.11 25.14
CA PRO A 198 -6.79 -8.13 23.76
C PRO A 198 -6.44 -9.54 23.25
N ASP A 199 -5.93 -10.40 24.12
CA ASP A 199 -5.52 -11.76 23.78
C ASP A 199 -6.68 -12.77 23.66
N THR A 200 -7.91 -12.33 23.88
CA THR A 200 -9.10 -13.19 23.81
C THR A 200 -9.50 -13.45 22.36
N TYR A 201 -9.73 -14.72 22.01
CA TYR A 201 -10.40 -15.07 20.77
C TYR A 201 -11.91 -14.99 20.95
N ILE A 202 -12.58 -14.39 19.97
CA ILE A 202 -14.04 -14.37 19.88
C ILE A 202 -14.51 -15.22 18.72
N ASP A 203 -15.67 -15.83 18.89
CA ASP A 203 -16.38 -16.55 17.83
C ASP A 203 -17.55 -15.68 17.36
N LEU A 204 -17.43 -15.12 16.16
CA LEU A 204 -18.49 -14.39 15.48
C LEU A 204 -19.40 -15.40 14.78
N ASN A 205 -20.63 -15.54 15.26
CA ASN A 205 -21.62 -16.41 14.62
C ASN A 205 -22.37 -15.64 13.53
N TRP A 206 -22.14 -16.02 12.28
CA TRP A 206 -22.75 -15.38 11.11
C TRP A 206 -24.03 -16.08 10.66
N GLY A 207 -24.41 -17.19 11.32
CA GLY A 207 -25.59 -17.96 10.97
C GLY A 207 -25.53 -18.49 9.54
N LEU A 208 -26.68 -18.48 8.85
CA LEU A 208 -26.80 -18.89 7.45
C LEU A 208 -26.34 -17.74 6.53
N THR A 209 -25.19 -17.93 5.88
CA THR A 209 -24.57 -16.96 4.98
C THR A 209 -24.59 -17.48 3.53
N GLU A 210 -24.78 -16.60 2.55
CA GLU A 210 -24.71 -16.98 1.14
C GLU A 210 -23.38 -17.68 0.81
N THR A 211 -23.46 -18.78 0.09
CA THR A 211 -22.31 -19.65 -0.22
C THR A 211 -21.20 -18.88 -0.95
N GLU A 212 -21.56 -17.88 -1.76
CA GLU A 212 -20.58 -17.05 -2.47
C GLU A 212 -19.80 -16.13 -1.51
N LYS A 213 -20.46 -15.51 -0.52
CA LYS A 213 -19.79 -14.75 0.55
C LYS A 213 -18.87 -15.64 1.38
N VAL A 214 -19.30 -16.88 1.68
CA VAL A 214 -18.46 -17.86 2.38
C VAL A 214 -17.20 -18.18 1.57
N ARG A 215 -17.31 -18.39 0.25
CA ARG A 215 -16.14 -18.61 -0.63
C ARG A 215 -15.18 -17.42 -0.63
N GLN A 216 -15.70 -16.19 -0.68
CA GLN A 216 -14.88 -14.99 -0.61
C GLN A 216 -14.11 -14.92 0.72
N LEU A 217 -14.78 -15.19 1.85
CA LEU A 217 -14.14 -15.24 3.17
C LEU A 217 -13.07 -16.34 3.26
N GLN A 218 -13.34 -17.53 2.71
CA GLN A 218 -12.35 -18.61 2.65
C GLN A 218 -11.12 -18.23 1.81
N ALA A 219 -11.30 -17.48 0.73
CA ALA A 219 -10.18 -16.99 -0.06
C ALA A 219 -9.32 -16.02 0.77
N LEU A 220 -9.95 -15.04 1.44
CA LEU A 220 -9.27 -14.08 2.32
C LEU A 220 -8.53 -14.76 3.47
N GLU A 221 -9.15 -15.73 4.13
CA GLU A 221 -8.54 -16.56 5.18
C GLU A 221 -7.28 -17.27 4.68
N LYS A 222 -7.33 -17.88 3.49
CA LYS A 222 -6.22 -18.67 2.95
C LYS A 222 -5.05 -17.81 2.48
N THR A 223 -5.31 -16.62 1.95
CA THR A 223 -4.28 -15.78 1.32
C THR A 223 -3.75 -14.68 2.22
N HIS A 224 -4.62 -13.91 2.88
CA HIS A 224 -4.25 -12.65 3.52
C HIS A 224 -4.44 -12.63 5.04
N LEU A 225 -5.38 -13.43 5.56
CA LEU A 225 -5.73 -13.48 6.98
C LEU A 225 -5.36 -14.81 7.64
N LYS A 226 -4.46 -15.57 7.02
CA LYS A 226 -4.06 -16.91 7.47
C LYS A 226 -3.44 -16.85 8.86
N GLY A 227 -4.00 -17.60 9.81
CA GLY A 227 -3.56 -17.63 11.21
C GLY A 227 -3.97 -16.40 12.03
N LEU A 228 -4.63 -15.42 11.41
CA LEU A 228 -5.23 -14.25 12.06
C LEU A 228 -6.74 -14.43 12.26
N MET A 229 -7.37 -15.18 11.36
CA MET A 229 -8.79 -15.52 11.33
C MET A 229 -8.94 -17.01 10.98
N GLU A 230 -9.89 -17.68 11.60
CA GLU A 230 -10.25 -19.08 11.30
C GLU A 230 -11.74 -19.19 10.99
N LEU A 231 -12.11 -19.85 9.89
CA LEU A 231 -13.50 -20.08 9.53
C LEU A 231 -13.93 -21.51 9.87
N LYS A 232 -15.05 -21.64 10.60
CA LYS A 232 -15.75 -22.90 10.83
C LYS A 232 -17.01 -22.91 9.99
N ILE A 233 -17.05 -23.85 9.04
CA ILE A 233 -18.12 -23.96 8.06
C ILE A 233 -18.95 -25.19 8.42
N GLY A 234 -20.24 -24.98 8.63
CA GLY A 234 -21.22 -26.01 8.97
C GLY A 234 -22.01 -26.50 7.76
N GLY A 235 -23.21 -27.01 8.02
CA GLY A 235 -24.09 -27.56 6.98
C GLY A 235 -24.49 -26.52 5.92
N ALA A 236 -24.59 -26.98 4.67
CA ALA A 236 -25.14 -26.21 3.57
C ALA A 236 -26.62 -26.55 3.36
N GLY A 237 -27.43 -25.54 3.04
CA GLY A 237 -28.85 -25.65 2.78
C GLY A 237 -29.27 -24.77 1.62
N PHE A 238 -30.49 -24.99 1.15
CA PHE A 238 -31.05 -24.28 0.01
C PHE A 238 -32.35 -23.57 0.41
N THR A 239 -32.53 -22.34 -0.03
CA THR A 239 -33.81 -21.62 0.08
C THR A 239 -34.23 -21.10 -1.30
N ALA A 240 -35.50 -21.29 -1.65
CA ALA A 240 -36.09 -20.76 -2.88
C ALA A 240 -37.08 -19.65 -2.52
N GLY A 241 -36.92 -18.48 -3.15
CA GLY A 241 -37.85 -17.36 -3.06
C GLY A 241 -38.28 -16.87 -4.43
N GLU A 242 -39.10 -15.82 -4.47
CA GLU A 242 -39.63 -15.23 -5.70
C GLU A 242 -38.52 -14.71 -6.64
N SER A 243 -37.36 -14.34 -6.09
CA SER A 243 -36.18 -13.87 -6.84
C SER A 243 -35.20 -15.00 -7.22
N GLY A 244 -35.55 -16.26 -6.93
CA GLY A 244 -34.76 -17.43 -7.29
C GLY A 244 -34.20 -18.22 -6.11
N ALA A 245 -33.19 -19.02 -6.44
CA ALA A 245 -32.62 -20.10 -5.66
C ALA A 245 -31.34 -19.61 -4.95
N LEU A 246 -31.32 -19.53 -3.62
CA LEU A 246 -30.15 -19.14 -2.82
C LEU A 246 -29.56 -20.32 -2.05
N SER A 247 -28.26 -20.54 -2.23
CA SER A 247 -27.48 -21.53 -1.47
C SER A 247 -26.90 -20.86 -0.21
N LEU A 248 -27.30 -21.34 0.97
CA LEU A 248 -26.87 -20.83 2.26
C LEU A 248 -25.97 -21.85 2.96
N THR A 249 -24.98 -21.39 3.70
CA THR A 249 -24.06 -22.23 4.47
C THR A 249 -23.90 -21.64 5.86
N GLN A 250 -23.91 -22.50 6.88
CA GLN A 250 -23.66 -22.06 8.25
C GLN A 250 -22.19 -21.63 8.40
N LEU A 251 -21.96 -20.42 8.92
CA LEU A 251 -20.63 -19.85 9.08
C LEU A 251 -20.40 -19.34 10.51
N ASN A 252 -19.24 -19.69 11.06
CA ASN A 252 -18.70 -19.08 12.26
C ASN A 252 -17.25 -18.65 11.99
N MET A 253 -16.87 -17.47 12.47
CA MET A 253 -15.54 -16.89 12.29
C MET A 253 -14.90 -16.69 13.66
N ARG A 254 -13.75 -17.32 13.87
CA ARG A 254 -12.93 -17.14 15.07
C ARG A 254 -11.81 -16.15 14.78
N ILE A 255 -11.65 -15.15 15.63
CA ILE A 255 -10.69 -14.06 15.44
C ILE A 255 -10.25 -13.49 16.78
N LYS A 256 -9.01 -12.97 16.84
CA LYS A 256 -8.48 -12.33 18.05
C LYS A 256 -9.09 -10.94 18.24
N ALA A 257 -9.56 -10.63 19.45
CA ALA A 257 -10.20 -9.35 19.76
C ALA A 257 -9.30 -8.14 19.47
N SER A 258 -8.01 -8.25 19.78
CA SER A 258 -7.02 -7.19 19.48
C SER A 258 -7.00 -6.85 17.99
N LEU A 259 -7.14 -7.83 17.10
CA LEU A 259 -7.07 -7.60 15.66
C LEU A 259 -8.22 -6.71 15.17
N ILE A 260 -9.42 -6.87 15.75
CA ILE A 260 -10.59 -6.03 15.42
C ILE A 260 -10.40 -4.61 15.96
N PHE A 261 -9.86 -4.49 17.18
CA PHE A 261 -9.60 -3.18 17.80
C PHE A 261 -8.48 -2.41 17.07
N ASP A 262 -7.38 -3.08 16.74
CA ASP A 262 -6.19 -2.49 16.12
C ASP A 262 -6.50 -1.89 14.73
N TYR A 263 -7.53 -2.40 14.05
CA TYR A 263 -7.98 -1.95 12.73
C TYR A 263 -9.41 -1.38 12.72
N GLU A 264 -9.91 -0.90 13.87
CA GLU A 264 -11.27 -0.34 13.98
C GLU A 264 -11.50 0.77 12.95
N GLN A 265 -10.52 1.65 12.74
CA GLN A 265 -10.64 2.76 11.81
C GLN A 265 -10.85 2.26 10.38
N GLU A 266 -10.02 1.31 9.95
CA GLU A 266 -10.09 0.70 8.62
C GLU A 266 -11.43 -0.03 8.42
N ILE A 267 -11.91 -0.77 9.43
CA ILE A 267 -13.19 -1.49 9.40
C ILE A 267 -14.39 -0.52 9.25
N LEU A 268 -14.33 0.66 9.87
CA LEU A 268 -15.41 1.64 9.87
C LEU A 268 -15.44 2.56 8.63
N VAL A 269 -14.29 2.73 7.94
CA VAL A 269 -14.11 3.72 6.85
C VAL A 269 -14.74 3.33 5.51
N ASP A 270 -15.03 2.05 5.26
CA ASP A 270 -15.66 1.54 4.01
C ASP A 270 -17.16 1.92 3.83
N SER A 271 -17.60 3.04 4.43
CA SER A 271 -18.99 3.54 4.39
C SER A 271 -19.31 4.52 3.27
N LYS A 272 -18.35 4.85 2.39
CA LYS A 272 -18.53 5.90 1.37
C LYS A 272 -17.99 5.60 -0.03
N ALA A 273 -17.75 4.34 -0.38
CA ALA A 273 -17.40 3.95 -1.75
C ALA A 273 -18.45 2.98 -2.32
N ALA A 274 -19.63 3.52 -2.63
CA ALA A 274 -20.59 2.98 -3.58
C ALA A 274 -21.04 4.13 -4.48
#